data_AF-A0A2I0N6N9-F1
#
_entry.id   AF-A0A2I0N6N9-F1
#
_cell.length_a   1.000
_cell.length_b   1.000
_cell.length_c   1.000
_cell.angle_alpha   90.00
_cell.angle_beta   90.00
_cell.angle_gamma   90.00
#
_symmetry.space_group_name_H-M   'P 1'
#
loop_
_entity.id
_entity.type
_entity.pdbx_description
1 polymer ?
#
loop_
_entity_poly.entity_id
_entity_poly.type
_entity_poly.pdbx_seq_one_letter_code
_entity_poly.pdbx_strand_id
1 'polypeptide(L)'
;EINGSQLSFTTLNVPPVADFMYSPVNPTTSDTVQFTDASTDIDGTITAWAWNFGDGSTSAQQSPTHKYAKTGTYTVTLKVTDDAGGTDTVSKAIAVANVPPIADFEYSPSNPTTANTVQFTDKSTDSDGTIVSWTWDFDDGNTSAQQNLTHKYAKAGTYTVALKVTDDVGGTHTVSKDIAVANVPPVADFTYSPANPMTSDTVQFADKSTDPDGSITSWAWDFENDGIVDSTEQNPTHQYTTEGTHNVKLTVTDNDGASGYCEKVIEVSPLVVITNAATLVKANTAALNMNYDMQGLTGANVQFKYKKAADTEWTFTIWVAKTGAGSYLLAIKNLEVNTDYEFAAMLKQGGNEFEGSVLTFTTPLPTVTTRDPTLIKASTATLNMGYDFVGITGGKVQFKYKTDSDSEWTFTNWVAKSNSGSYPLAVKGLTPGSN
;
A
#
# COMPACT_ATOMS: atom_id res chain seq x y z
N GLU A 1 121.60 -39.01 57.82
CA GLU A 1 120.54 -38.60 56.88
C GLU A 1 119.26 -39.27 57.31
N ILE A 2 118.23 -38.50 57.66
CA ILE A 2 116.88 -39.04 57.86
C ILE A 2 116.15 -38.82 56.54
N ASN A 3 115.76 -39.90 55.88
CA ASN A 3 114.99 -39.90 54.64
C ASN A 3 113.64 -39.20 54.90
N GLY A 4 113.37 -38.13 54.14
CA GLY A 4 112.14 -37.38 54.24
C GLY A 4 110.94 -38.22 53.82
N SER A 5 109.95 -38.35 54.71
CA SER A 5 108.64 -38.85 54.35
C SER A 5 107.97 -37.85 53.41
N GLN A 6 107.60 -38.31 52.22
CA GLN A 6 106.83 -37.54 51.24
C GLN A 6 105.43 -37.31 51.83
N LEU A 7 105.09 -36.05 52.10
CA LEU A 7 103.75 -35.65 52.53
C LEU A 7 102.85 -35.64 51.29
N SER A 8 101.89 -36.56 51.24
CA SER A 8 100.79 -36.51 50.28
C SER A 8 99.67 -35.65 50.85
N PHE A 9 99.37 -34.53 50.19
CA PHE A 9 98.16 -33.77 50.45
C PHE A 9 97.09 -34.22 49.45
N THR A 10 95.99 -34.78 49.96
CA THR A 10 94.75 -34.92 49.17
C THR A 10 93.94 -33.66 49.37
N THR A 11 93.77 -32.85 48.33
CA THR A 11 92.77 -31.79 48.32
C THR A 11 91.39 -32.46 48.35
N LEU A 12 90.60 -32.15 49.37
CA LEU A 12 89.23 -32.64 49.48
C LEU A 12 88.36 -31.81 48.54
N ASN A 13 87.61 -32.47 47.66
CA ASN A 13 86.67 -31.82 46.76
C ASN A 13 85.60 -31.03 47.53
N VAL A 14 85.36 -29.78 47.14
CA VAL A 14 84.21 -28.99 47.58
C VAL A 14 83.10 -29.15 46.53
N PRO A 15 81.91 -29.68 46.87
CA PRO A 15 80.82 -29.80 45.90
C PRO A 15 80.45 -28.44 45.28
N PRO A 16 79.94 -28.43 44.03
CA PRO A 16 79.51 -27.20 43.38
C PRO A 16 78.34 -26.56 44.14
N VAL A 17 78.03 -25.30 43.84
CA VAL A 17 76.82 -24.61 44.30
C VAL A 17 75.90 -24.41 43.11
N ALA A 18 74.73 -25.05 43.15
CA ALA A 18 73.75 -25.00 42.07
C ALA A 18 72.92 -23.71 42.12
N ASP A 19 72.80 -23.00 41.00
CA ASP A 19 71.85 -21.90 40.85
C ASP A 19 71.44 -21.73 39.38
N PHE A 20 70.30 -21.08 39.13
CA PHE A 20 69.87 -20.74 37.78
C PHE A 20 68.93 -19.54 37.73
N MET A 21 68.90 -18.88 36.57
CA MET A 21 67.90 -17.87 36.23
C MET A 21 66.97 -18.38 35.13
N TYR A 22 65.81 -17.74 34.97
CA TYR A 22 64.91 -18.03 33.86
C TYR A 22 64.25 -16.75 33.32
N SER A 23 63.88 -16.77 32.05
CA SER A 23 63.19 -15.66 31.38
C SER A 23 62.17 -16.20 30.38
N PRO A 24 60.96 -15.60 30.28
CA PRO A 24 60.46 -14.47 31.07
C PRO A 24 60.16 -14.84 32.53
N VAL A 25 60.14 -13.85 33.44
CA VAL A 25 59.90 -14.06 34.88
C VAL A 25 58.44 -14.43 35.22
N ASN A 26 57.50 -14.05 34.33
CA ASN A 26 56.08 -14.40 34.40
C ASN A 26 55.67 -15.08 33.08
N PRO A 27 56.08 -16.33 32.85
CA PRO A 27 55.78 -17.02 31.61
C PRO A 27 54.31 -17.39 31.52
N THR A 28 53.82 -17.45 30.29
CA THR A 28 52.55 -18.08 29.92
C THR A 28 52.79 -19.42 29.25
N THR A 29 51.74 -20.20 29.09
CA THR A 29 51.65 -21.38 28.21
C THR A 29 52.08 -21.11 26.77
N SER A 30 52.02 -19.86 26.30
CA SER A 30 52.49 -19.48 24.97
C SER A 30 54.00 -19.26 24.89
N ASP A 31 54.64 -18.96 26.01
CA ASP A 31 56.06 -18.62 26.08
C ASP A 31 56.98 -19.85 26.05
N THR A 32 58.14 -19.68 25.41
CA THR A 32 59.27 -20.59 25.59
C THR A 32 60.19 -20.01 26.66
N VAL A 33 60.30 -20.69 27.80
CA VAL A 33 61.13 -20.26 28.92
C VAL A 33 62.57 -20.64 28.66
N GLN A 34 63.47 -19.65 28.66
CA GLN A 34 64.92 -19.88 28.65
C GLN A 34 65.41 -20.04 30.09
N PHE A 35 66.10 -21.14 30.37
CA PHE A 35 66.82 -21.36 31.61
C PHE A 35 68.31 -21.08 31.40
N THR A 36 68.92 -20.38 32.34
CA THR A 36 70.33 -20.02 32.30
C THR A 36 71.00 -20.52 33.57
N ASP A 37 71.94 -21.44 33.41
CA ASP A 37 72.79 -21.93 34.50
C ASP A 37 73.57 -20.77 35.13
N ALA A 38 73.52 -20.69 36.45
CA ALA A 38 74.27 -19.73 37.26
C ALA A 38 75.10 -20.44 38.34
N SER A 39 75.26 -21.77 38.20
CA SER A 39 75.98 -22.60 39.15
C SER A 39 77.48 -22.27 39.17
N THR A 40 78.13 -22.49 40.30
CA THR A 40 79.56 -22.22 40.49
C THR A 40 80.26 -23.39 41.16
N ASP A 41 81.55 -23.54 40.89
CA ASP A 41 82.41 -24.51 41.53
C ASP A 41 83.73 -23.79 41.88
N ILE A 42 84.18 -23.91 43.13
CA ILE A 42 85.26 -23.07 43.68
C ILE A 42 86.64 -23.71 43.51
N ASP A 43 86.71 -25.03 43.42
CA ASP A 43 87.94 -25.82 43.29
C ASP A 43 87.95 -26.73 42.05
N GLY A 44 86.87 -26.77 41.27
CA GLY A 44 86.75 -27.56 40.04
C GLY A 44 86.00 -26.89 38.89
N THR A 45 85.43 -27.72 38.02
CA THR A 45 84.53 -27.30 36.93
C THR A 45 83.29 -28.18 36.88
N ILE A 46 82.14 -27.58 36.56
CA ILE A 46 80.89 -28.32 36.37
C ILE A 46 80.93 -29.08 35.04
N THR A 47 80.68 -30.40 35.09
CA THR A 47 80.77 -31.30 33.94
C THR A 47 79.43 -31.91 33.50
N ALA A 48 78.39 -31.87 34.35
CA ALA A 48 77.07 -32.36 33.99
C ALA A 48 75.93 -31.54 34.62
N TRP A 49 74.85 -31.37 33.86
CA TRP A 49 73.60 -30.73 34.28
C TRP A 49 72.45 -31.73 34.13
N ALA A 50 71.55 -31.76 35.10
CA ALA A 50 70.34 -32.55 35.06
C ALA A 50 69.16 -31.69 35.51
N TRP A 51 68.38 -31.24 34.51
CA TRP A 51 67.17 -30.47 34.69
C TRP A 51 65.95 -31.37 34.82
N ASN A 52 65.06 -31.05 35.74
CA ASN A 52 63.69 -31.52 35.79
C ASN A 52 62.76 -30.31 35.81
N PHE A 53 61.91 -30.17 34.80
CA PHE A 53 61.06 -28.98 34.64
C PHE A 53 59.78 -29.03 35.49
N GLY A 54 59.55 -30.12 36.23
CA GLY A 54 58.39 -30.29 37.11
C GLY A 54 57.11 -30.76 36.41
N ASP A 55 57.13 -30.93 35.09
CA ASP A 55 56.01 -31.43 34.27
C ASP A 55 56.25 -32.85 33.71
N GLY A 56 57.32 -33.51 34.18
CA GLY A 56 57.78 -34.80 33.68
C GLY A 56 58.87 -34.71 32.61
N SER A 57 59.14 -33.51 32.08
CA SER A 57 60.22 -33.27 31.10
C SER A 57 61.56 -33.03 31.80
N THR A 58 62.65 -33.43 31.13
CA THR A 58 64.03 -33.29 31.64
C THR A 58 64.97 -32.80 30.55
N SER A 59 66.14 -32.28 30.93
CA SER A 59 67.21 -31.90 29.98
C SER A 59 68.58 -32.09 30.60
N ALA A 60 69.58 -32.37 29.76
CA ALA A 60 70.99 -32.43 30.14
C ALA A 60 71.83 -31.27 29.58
N GLN A 61 71.19 -30.31 28.89
CA GLN A 61 71.87 -29.12 28.40
C GLN A 61 72.22 -28.20 29.58
N GLN A 62 73.33 -27.45 29.48
CA GLN A 62 73.69 -26.46 30.49
C GLN A 62 72.60 -25.41 30.67
N SER A 63 72.14 -24.79 29.57
CA SER A 63 71.11 -23.73 29.59
C SER A 63 69.99 -24.05 28.60
N PRO A 64 69.03 -24.91 28.98
CA PRO A 64 67.96 -25.35 28.08
C PRO A 64 66.86 -24.31 27.91
N THR A 65 66.07 -24.47 26.86
CA THR A 65 64.73 -23.88 26.75
C THR A 65 63.67 -24.93 27.04
N HIS A 66 62.55 -24.52 27.64
CA HIS A 66 61.38 -25.39 27.84
C HIS A 66 60.08 -24.62 27.64
N LYS A 67 59.06 -25.27 27.09
CA LYS A 67 57.72 -24.70 26.91
C LYS A 67 56.71 -25.57 27.67
N TYR A 68 55.96 -24.95 28.57
CA TYR A 68 54.95 -25.63 29.38
C TYR A 68 53.63 -25.69 28.63
N ALA A 69 53.08 -26.90 28.50
CA ALA A 69 51.84 -27.13 27.75
C ALA A 69 50.55 -26.76 28.52
N LYS A 70 50.64 -26.57 29.84
CA LYS A 70 49.49 -26.26 30.70
C LYS A 70 49.84 -25.14 31.68
N THR A 71 48.82 -24.37 32.06
CA THR A 71 48.93 -23.42 33.17
C THR A 71 49.14 -24.18 34.48
N GLY A 72 49.90 -23.58 35.40
CA GLY A 72 50.19 -24.21 36.69
C GLY A 72 51.47 -23.69 37.33
N THR A 73 51.74 -24.16 38.55
CA THR A 73 53.02 -23.91 39.22
C THR A 73 53.89 -25.15 39.15
N TYR A 74 55.06 -25.01 38.55
CA TYR A 74 56.02 -26.09 38.33
C TYR A 74 57.25 -25.91 39.21
N THR A 75 57.70 -26.97 39.87
CA THR A 75 58.95 -26.95 40.64
C THR A 75 60.09 -27.39 39.73
N VAL A 76 60.87 -26.43 39.23
CA VAL A 76 62.04 -26.71 38.39
C VAL A 76 63.23 -27.00 39.26
N THR A 77 63.91 -28.11 38.98
CA THR A 77 65.10 -28.55 39.72
C THR A 77 66.28 -28.68 38.78
N LEU A 78 67.40 -28.08 39.16
CA LEU A 78 68.70 -28.26 38.51
C LEU A 78 69.62 -28.99 39.48
N LYS A 79 70.12 -30.15 39.06
CA LYS A 79 71.25 -30.83 39.69
C LYS A 79 72.50 -30.67 38.82
N VAL A 80 73.60 -30.23 39.42
CA VAL A 80 74.91 -30.13 38.76
C VAL A 80 75.91 -31.11 39.38
N THR A 81 76.87 -31.57 38.58
CA THR A 81 77.96 -32.45 38.99
C THR A 81 79.30 -31.85 38.55
N ASP A 82 80.27 -31.78 39.45
CA ASP A 82 81.64 -31.31 39.17
C ASP A 82 82.53 -32.41 38.52
N ASP A 83 83.79 -32.09 38.21
CA ASP A 83 84.77 -33.00 37.60
C ASP A 83 85.33 -34.06 38.56
N ALA A 84 85.16 -33.87 39.88
CA ALA A 84 85.51 -34.83 40.93
C ALA A 84 84.32 -35.72 41.37
N GLY A 85 83.13 -35.50 40.81
CA GLY A 85 81.89 -36.24 41.08
C GLY A 85 81.05 -35.69 42.25
N GLY A 86 81.39 -34.54 42.83
CA GLY A 86 80.54 -33.83 43.78
C GLY A 86 79.29 -33.26 43.10
N THR A 87 78.20 -33.10 43.86
CA THR A 87 76.91 -32.65 43.31
C THR A 87 76.19 -31.72 44.24
N ASP A 88 75.42 -30.80 43.67
CA ASP A 88 74.46 -29.97 44.39
C ASP A 88 73.15 -29.82 43.60
N THR A 89 72.08 -29.41 44.26
CA THR A 89 70.75 -29.31 43.67
C THR A 89 69.98 -28.08 44.17
N VAL A 90 69.42 -27.33 43.24
CA VAL A 90 68.58 -26.16 43.50
C VAL A 90 67.20 -26.36 42.89
N SER A 91 66.16 -25.87 43.57
CA SER A 91 64.78 -25.88 43.07
C SER A 91 64.16 -24.48 43.13
N LYS A 92 63.47 -24.07 42.05
CA LYS A 92 62.67 -22.84 42.01
C LYS A 92 61.26 -23.14 41.49
N ALA A 93 60.25 -22.53 42.12
CA ALA A 93 58.86 -22.62 41.66
C ALA A 93 58.61 -21.58 40.56
N ILE A 94 58.04 -22.01 39.43
CA ILE A 94 57.71 -21.16 38.29
C ILE A 94 56.20 -21.25 38.07
N ALA A 95 55.52 -20.11 38.17
CA ALA A 95 54.10 -20.00 37.82
C ALA A 95 53.96 -19.70 36.32
N VAL A 96 53.37 -20.64 35.60
CA VAL A 96 53.01 -20.51 34.18
C VAL A 96 51.54 -20.11 34.12
N ALA A 97 51.26 -18.92 33.60
CA ALA A 97 49.91 -18.39 33.49
C ALA A 97 49.20 -18.84 32.20
N ASN A 98 47.87 -18.76 32.21
CA ASN A 98 47.02 -18.91 31.03
C ASN A 98 47.11 -17.70 30.10
N VAL A 99 46.93 -17.89 28.79
CA VAL A 99 46.65 -16.78 27.87
C VAL A 99 45.13 -16.70 27.69
N PRO A 100 44.45 -15.61 28.10
CA PRO A 100 43.00 -15.51 27.94
C PRO A 100 42.57 -15.58 26.45
N PRO A 101 41.34 -16.04 26.16
CA PRO A 101 40.83 -16.09 24.80
C PRO A 101 40.66 -14.67 24.26
N ILE A 102 40.51 -14.54 22.95
CA ILE A 102 40.20 -13.29 22.27
C ILE A 102 38.81 -13.42 21.65
N ALA A 103 37.83 -12.81 22.30
CA ALA A 103 36.46 -12.65 21.77
C ALA A 103 36.44 -11.85 20.46
N ASP A 104 35.74 -12.36 19.44
CA ASP A 104 35.35 -11.62 18.23
C ASP A 104 34.07 -12.22 17.63
N PHE A 105 33.34 -11.44 16.84
CA PHE A 105 32.17 -11.93 16.13
C PHE A 105 31.85 -11.13 14.87
N GLU A 106 31.11 -11.74 13.96
CA GLU A 106 30.50 -11.07 12.81
C GLU A 106 28.98 -11.13 12.92
N TYR A 107 28.31 -10.19 12.26
CA TYR A 107 26.86 -10.20 12.13
C TYR A 107 26.42 -9.89 10.69
N SER A 108 25.24 -10.39 10.32
CA SER A 108 24.64 -10.17 9.00
C SER A 108 23.12 -10.05 9.12
N PRO A 109 22.47 -9.14 8.37
CA PRO A 109 23.06 -8.17 7.44
C PRO A 109 23.82 -7.04 8.15
N SER A 110 24.69 -6.33 7.42
CA SER A 110 25.47 -5.19 7.95
C SER A 110 24.63 -3.95 8.28
N ASN A 111 23.43 -3.86 7.69
CA ASN A 111 22.49 -2.76 7.85
C ASN A 111 21.10 -3.36 8.14
N PRO A 112 20.90 -3.95 9.33
CA PRO A 112 19.65 -4.61 9.66
C PRO A 112 18.52 -3.60 9.87
N THR A 113 17.31 -4.06 9.60
CA THR A 113 16.08 -3.38 10.00
C THR A 113 15.32 -4.20 11.05
N THR A 114 14.32 -3.60 11.67
CA THR A 114 13.34 -4.27 12.56
C THR A 114 12.59 -5.41 11.88
N ALA A 115 12.52 -5.43 10.55
CA ALA A 115 11.99 -6.57 9.78
C ALA A 115 12.98 -7.75 9.67
N ASN A 116 14.28 -7.52 9.84
CA ASN A 116 15.30 -8.54 9.65
C ASN A 116 15.53 -9.41 10.89
N THR A 117 15.92 -10.66 10.65
CA THR A 117 16.54 -11.52 11.65
C THR A 117 18.05 -11.46 11.46
N VAL A 118 18.77 -10.95 12.45
CA VAL A 118 20.23 -10.77 12.41
C VAL A 118 20.91 -12.06 12.82
N GLN A 119 21.82 -12.57 11.99
CA GLN A 119 22.65 -13.73 12.32
C GLN A 119 23.94 -13.25 12.97
N PHE A 120 24.29 -13.85 14.12
CA PHE A 120 25.54 -13.64 14.83
C PHE A 120 26.41 -14.89 14.74
N THR A 121 27.66 -14.69 14.33
CA THR A 121 28.64 -15.77 14.16
C THR A 121 29.88 -15.47 14.99
N ASP A 122 30.21 -16.38 15.90
CA ASP A 122 31.42 -16.34 16.70
C ASP A 122 32.68 -16.45 15.82
N LYS A 123 33.65 -15.58 16.09
CA LYS A 123 34.99 -15.56 15.50
C LYS A 123 36.08 -15.59 16.56
N SER A 124 35.70 -15.86 17.80
CA SER A 124 36.60 -15.87 18.93
C SER A 124 37.67 -16.94 18.78
N THR A 125 38.84 -16.68 19.34
CA THR A 125 40.00 -17.57 19.27
C THR A 125 40.61 -17.75 20.64
N ASP A 126 41.27 -18.88 20.82
CA ASP A 126 42.06 -19.19 22.00
C ASP A 126 43.36 -19.87 21.52
N SER A 127 44.51 -19.37 21.99
CA SER A 127 45.82 -19.71 21.43
C SER A 127 46.47 -20.93 22.09
N ASP A 128 46.09 -21.20 23.33
CA ASP A 128 46.68 -22.20 24.22
C ASP A 128 45.62 -23.09 24.87
N GLY A 129 44.33 -22.80 24.67
CA GLY A 129 43.21 -23.60 25.16
C GLY A 129 42.08 -23.76 24.16
N THR A 130 40.88 -23.95 24.70
CA THR A 130 39.63 -23.97 23.93
C THR A 130 38.56 -23.12 24.60
N ILE A 131 37.74 -22.44 23.81
CA ILE A 131 36.57 -21.71 24.31
C ILE A 131 35.47 -22.70 24.70
N VAL A 132 34.96 -22.59 25.93
CA VAL A 132 33.95 -23.51 26.50
C VAL A 132 32.62 -22.84 26.80
N SER A 133 32.54 -21.50 26.79
CA SER A 133 31.28 -20.79 26.96
C SER A 133 31.24 -19.45 26.24
N TRP A 134 30.03 -19.09 25.81
CA TRP A 134 29.68 -17.83 25.17
C TRP A 134 28.57 -17.16 25.97
N THR A 135 28.60 -15.84 26.07
CA THR A 135 27.54 -15.04 26.68
C THR A 135 27.35 -13.79 25.85
N TRP A 136 26.21 -13.73 25.18
CA TRP A 136 25.77 -12.60 24.38
C TRP A 136 24.85 -11.69 25.20
N ASP A 137 25.05 -10.39 25.07
CA ASP A 137 24.13 -9.35 25.51
C ASP A 137 23.80 -8.49 24.29
N PHE A 138 22.52 -8.39 23.95
CA PHE A 138 22.06 -7.64 22.77
C PHE A 138 21.66 -6.20 23.09
N ASP A 139 21.80 -5.75 24.34
CA ASP A 139 21.47 -4.38 24.78
C ASP A 139 19.98 -4.00 24.59
N ASP A 140 19.12 -5.01 24.36
CA ASP A 140 17.66 -4.88 24.28
C ASP A 140 16.95 -5.60 25.44
N GLY A 141 17.72 -6.06 26.43
CA GLY A 141 17.28 -6.87 27.56
C GLY A 141 17.33 -8.39 27.32
N ASN A 142 17.66 -8.85 26.11
CA ASN A 142 17.84 -10.26 25.81
C ASN A 142 19.31 -10.68 25.88
N THR A 143 19.54 -11.95 26.24
CA THR A 143 20.88 -12.58 26.29
C THR A 143 20.84 -13.97 25.68
N SER A 144 22.00 -14.52 25.31
CA SER A 144 22.12 -15.90 24.82
C SER A 144 23.44 -16.55 25.24
N ALA A 145 23.43 -17.87 25.38
CA ALA A 145 24.63 -18.68 25.64
C ALA A 145 25.07 -19.54 24.44
N GLN A 146 24.38 -19.42 23.29
CA GLN A 146 24.73 -20.16 22.08
C GLN A 146 25.98 -19.56 21.43
N GLN A 147 26.84 -20.40 20.87
CA GLN A 147 28.02 -19.94 20.12
C GLN A 147 27.62 -19.09 18.90
N ASN A 148 26.72 -19.63 18.06
CA ASN A 148 26.16 -18.95 16.89
C ASN A 148 24.64 -18.94 17.03
N LEU A 149 24.01 -17.81 16.70
CA LEU A 149 22.56 -17.66 16.86
C LEU A 149 21.98 -16.63 15.90
N THR A 150 20.65 -16.52 15.92
CA THR A 150 19.95 -15.41 15.29
C THR A 150 19.16 -14.62 16.33
N HIS A 151 19.13 -13.30 16.18
CA HIS A 151 18.41 -12.39 17.04
C HIS A 151 17.59 -11.40 16.21
N LYS A 152 16.41 -11.00 16.69
CA LYS A 152 15.55 -10.02 16.03
C LYS A 152 15.23 -8.89 17.00
N TYR A 153 15.54 -7.67 16.59
CA TYR A 153 15.26 -6.47 17.36
C TYR A 153 13.81 -6.02 17.12
N ALA A 154 13.12 -5.70 18.20
CA ALA A 154 11.70 -5.29 18.14
C ALA A 154 11.51 -3.80 17.84
N LYS A 155 12.55 -2.97 18.00
CA LYS A 155 12.51 -1.53 17.79
C LYS A 155 13.75 -1.07 17.03
N ALA A 156 13.60 0.02 16.29
CA ALA A 156 14.74 0.70 15.70
C ALA A 156 15.59 1.37 16.80
N GLY A 157 16.90 1.41 16.59
CA GLY A 157 17.84 1.93 17.57
C GLY A 157 19.28 1.54 17.30
N THR A 158 20.19 2.03 18.12
CA THR A 158 21.58 1.56 18.16
C THR A 158 21.76 0.71 19.40
N TYR A 159 22.26 -0.51 19.20
CA TYR A 159 22.44 -1.51 20.25
C TYR A 159 23.92 -1.87 20.37
N THR A 160 24.48 -1.80 21.58
CA THR A 160 25.88 -2.19 21.84
C THR A 160 25.94 -3.69 22.16
N VAL A 161 26.05 -4.53 21.12
CA VAL A 161 26.08 -5.99 21.30
C VAL A 161 27.42 -6.42 21.88
N ALA A 162 27.39 -7.14 23.00
CA ALA A 162 28.57 -7.67 23.66
C ALA A 162 28.61 -9.20 23.56
N LEU A 163 29.78 -9.74 23.19
CA LEU A 163 30.10 -11.16 23.31
C LEU A 163 31.21 -11.34 24.34
N LYS A 164 30.90 -12.06 25.42
CA LYS A 164 31.89 -12.57 26.37
C LYS A 164 32.15 -14.06 26.10
N VAL A 165 33.41 -14.44 26.01
CA VAL A 165 33.83 -15.85 25.92
C VAL A 165 34.70 -16.24 27.11
N THR A 166 34.63 -17.51 27.48
CA THR A 166 35.48 -18.10 28.54
C THR A 166 36.18 -19.35 28.01
N ASP A 167 37.47 -19.49 28.30
CA ASP A 167 38.27 -20.68 27.97
C ASP A 167 38.11 -21.83 28.98
N ASP A 168 38.77 -22.97 28.71
CA ASP A 168 38.71 -24.20 29.51
C ASP A 168 39.39 -24.12 30.88
N VAL A 169 40.10 -23.03 31.17
CA VAL A 169 40.75 -22.76 32.46
C VAL A 169 40.19 -21.53 33.19
N GLY A 170 39.12 -20.93 32.64
CA GLY A 170 38.37 -19.83 33.25
C GLY A 170 38.83 -18.43 32.87
N GLY A 171 39.78 -18.27 31.94
CA GLY A 171 40.13 -16.98 31.35
C GLY A 171 39.00 -16.44 30.49
N THR A 172 38.81 -15.12 30.48
CA THR A 172 37.68 -14.49 29.77
C THR A 172 38.11 -13.28 28.96
N HIS A 173 37.41 -13.03 27.86
CA HIS A 173 37.48 -11.77 27.13
C HIS A 173 36.09 -11.33 26.68
N THR A 174 35.91 -10.04 26.46
CA THR A 174 34.65 -9.45 26.00
C THR A 174 34.92 -8.47 24.88
N VAL A 175 34.14 -8.57 23.81
CA VAL A 175 34.14 -7.64 22.69
C VAL A 175 32.74 -7.04 22.56
N SER A 176 32.67 -5.77 22.17
CA SER A 176 31.41 -5.08 21.90
C SER A 176 31.42 -4.43 20.52
N LYS A 177 30.30 -4.49 19.80
CA LYS A 177 30.10 -3.81 18.52
C LYS A 177 28.74 -3.13 18.50
N ASP A 178 28.71 -1.86 18.08
CA ASP A 178 27.46 -1.12 17.90
C ASP A 178 26.78 -1.55 16.60
N ILE A 179 25.48 -1.83 16.69
CA ILE A 179 24.64 -2.23 15.57
C ILE A 179 23.48 -1.24 15.46
N ALA A 180 23.41 -0.54 14.33
CA ALA A 180 22.28 0.33 14.02
C ALA A 180 21.18 -0.47 13.32
N VAL A 181 20.04 -0.61 13.99
CA VAL A 181 18.82 -1.22 13.48
C VAL A 181 17.88 -0.12 13.02
N ALA A 182 17.57 -0.09 11.73
CA ALA A 182 16.66 0.90 11.16
C ALA A 182 15.21 0.42 11.19
N ASN A 183 14.27 1.36 11.25
CA ASN A 183 12.85 1.08 11.04
C ASN A 183 12.55 0.85 9.54
N VAL A 184 11.54 0.04 9.20
CA VAL A 184 11.02 -0.06 7.83
C VAL A 184 9.78 0.83 7.69
N PRO A 185 9.80 1.89 6.86
CA PRO A 185 8.63 2.76 6.71
C PRO A 185 7.38 2.01 6.22
N PRO A 186 6.17 2.46 6.62
CA PRO A 186 4.93 1.84 6.16
C PRO A 186 4.71 2.10 4.68
N VAL A 187 3.95 1.21 4.03
CA VAL A 187 3.54 1.34 2.64
C VAL A 187 2.10 1.85 2.61
N ALA A 188 1.92 3.10 2.20
CA ALA A 188 0.61 3.72 2.07
C ALA A 188 -0.15 3.17 0.85
N ASP A 189 -1.45 2.88 1.02
CA ASP A 189 -2.37 2.59 -0.08
C ASP A 189 -3.80 2.91 0.35
N PHE A 190 -4.68 3.20 -0.60
CA PHE A 190 -6.10 3.39 -0.33
C PHE A 190 -6.98 3.06 -1.53
N THR A 191 -8.27 2.88 -1.26
CA THR A 191 -9.31 2.76 -2.28
C THR A 191 -10.35 3.85 -2.07
N TYR A 192 -11.12 4.16 -3.09
CA TYR A 192 -12.23 5.10 -3.00
C TYR A 192 -13.47 4.58 -3.71
N SER A 193 -14.63 5.06 -3.28
CA SER A 193 -15.93 4.73 -3.87
C SER A 193 -16.85 5.96 -3.84
N PRO A 194 -17.65 6.22 -4.89
CA PRO A 194 -17.77 5.43 -6.13
C PRO A 194 -16.54 5.58 -7.04
N ALA A 195 -16.36 4.62 -7.96
CA ALA A 195 -15.24 4.64 -8.91
C ALA A 195 -15.32 5.79 -9.94
N ASN A 196 -16.52 6.34 -10.16
CA ASN A 196 -16.76 7.50 -11.02
C ASN A 196 -17.60 8.53 -10.24
N PRO A 197 -16.99 9.29 -9.32
CA PRO A 197 -17.71 10.25 -8.51
C PRO A 197 -18.18 11.45 -9.34
N MET A 198 -19.36 11.96 -9.01
CA MET A 198 -19.87 13.22 -9.55
C MET A 198 -19.70 14.35 -8.54
N THR A 199 -19.76 15.60 -9.00
CA THR A 199 -19.82 16.75 -8.09
C THR A 199 -21.03 16.56 -7.18
N SER A 200 -20.86 16.79 -5.89
CA SER A 200 -21.84 16.51 -4.84
C SER A 200 -21.95 15.07 -4.35
N ASP A 201 -21.28 14.08 -4.96
CA ASP A 201 -21.19 12.75 -4.36
C ASP A 201 -20.28 12.79 -3.12
N THR A 202 -20.66 12.06 -2.07
CA THR A 202 -19.77 11.81 -0.93
C THR A 202 -18.85 10.64 -1.26
N VAL A 203 -17.59 10.94 -1.57
CA VAL A 203 -16.55 9.95 -1.83
C VAL A 203 -16.09 9.33 -0.51
N GLN A 204 -16.17 8.01 -0.41
CA GLN A 204 -15.71 7.22 0.73
C GLN A 204 -14.30 6.73 0.46
N PHE A 205 -13.36 7.05 1.35
CA PHE A 205 -11.99 6.56 1.27
C PHE A 205 -11.79 5.41 2.25
N ALA A 206 -11.10 4.37 1.79
CA ALA A 206 -10.79 3.21 2.61
C ALA A 206 -9.29 2.91 2.56
N ASP A 207 -8.64 2.99 3.71
CA ASP A 207 -7.23 2.68 3.92
C ASP A 207 -6.92 1.21 3.56
N LYS A 208 -5.79 1.03 2.89
CA LYS A 208 -5.18 -0.26 2.53
C LYS A 208 -3.68 -0.28 2.86
N SER A 209 -3.22 0.71 3.60
CA SER A 209 -1.84 0.83 3.99
C SER A 209 -1.42 -0.34 4.88
N THR A 210 -0.15 -0.72 4.77
CA THR A 210 0.43 -1.83 5.54
C THR A 210 1.76 -1.39 6.14
N ASP A 211 2.12 -1.98 7.27
CA ASP A 211 3.41 -1.75 7.91
C ASP A 211 4.15 -3.10 8.06
N PRO A 212 5.32 -3.30 7.40
CA PRO A 212 6.01 -4.59 7.38
C PRO A 212 6.54 -5.07 8.74
N ASP A 213 6.85 -4.17 9.66
CA ASP A 213 7.49 -4.48 10.94
C ASP A 213 6.81 -3.85 12.16
N GLY A 214 5.69 -3.17 11.96
CA GLY A 214 4.92 -2.57 13.04
C GLY A 214 3.43 -2.43 12.76
N SER A 215 2.92 -1.26 13.13
CA SER A 215 1.54 -0.84 12.99
C SER A 215 1.47 0.64 12.63
N ILE A 216 0.49 0.99 11.79
CA ILE A 216 0.19 2.37 11.45
C ILE A 216 -0.52 3.05 12.63
N THR A 217 -0.04 4.22 13.04
CA THR A 217 -0.57 4.98 14.18
C THR A 217 -1.25 6.28 13.80
N SER A 218 -1.00 6.82 12.59
CA SER A 218 -1.67 8.03 12.12
C SER A 218 -1.84 8.07 10.59
N TRP A 219 -2.88 8.79 10.18
CA TRP A 219 -3.25 9.05 8.78
C TRP A 219 -3.35 10.56 8.59
N ALA A 220 -2.91 11.05 7.44
CA ALA A 220 -3.03 12.44 7.02
C ALA A 220 -3.44 12.46 5.55
N TRP A 221 -4.68 12.87 5.30
CA TRP A 221 -5.28 13.01 3.99
C TRP A 221 -5.20 14.45 3.53
N ASP A 222 -4.74 14.64 2.30
CA ASP A 222 -4.72 15.90 1.57
C ASP A 222 -5.46 15.62 0.24
N PHE A 223 -6.73 16.04 0.15
CA PHE A 223 -7.61 15.63 -0.95
C PHE A 223 -7.34 16.38 -2.26
N GLU A 224 -6.59 17.48 -2.18
CA GLU A 224 -6.25 18.39 -3.27
C GLU A 224 -4.74 18.41 -3.55
N ASN A 225 -3.94 17.75 -2.72
CA ASN A 225 -2.48 17.74 -2.71
C ASN A 225 -1.87 19.15 -2.69
N ASP A 226 -2.46 20.05 -1.90
CA ASP A 226 -2.03 21.44 -1.77
C ASP A 226 -1.06 21.67 -0.59
N GLY A 227 -0.76 20.61 0.16
CA GLY A 227 0.11 20.62 1.33
C GLY A 227 -0.63 20.83 2.65
N ILE A 228 -1.96 20.95 2.64
CA ILE A 228 -2.82 21.06 3.82
C ILE A 228 -3.42 19.69 4.13
N VAL A 229 -3.42 19.32 5.41
CA VAL A 229 -4.09 18.08 5.85
C VAL A 229 -5.55 18.38 6.12
N ASP A 230 -6.43 17.75 5.35
CA ASP A 230 -7.88 17.89 5.43
C ASP A 230 -8.51 16.93 6.45
N SER A 231 -7.95 15.72 6.60
CA SER A 231 -8.46 14.71 7.53
C SER A 231 -7.36 13.85 8.14
N THR A 232 -7.60 13.42 9.37
CA THR A 232 -6.75 12.47 10.11
C THR A 232 -7.46 11.16 10.45
N GLU A 233 -8.66 10.95 9.93
CA GLU A 233 -9.38 9.68 10.11
C GLU A 233 -8.77 8.59 9.25
N GLN A 234 -8.83 7.32 9.69
CA GLN A 234 -8.34 6.20 8.89
C GLN A 234 -9.14 6.02 7.59
N ASN A 235 -10.46 6.16 7.64
CA ASN A 235 -11.35 5.96 6.50
C ASN A 235 -12.30 7.18 6.38
N PRO A 236 -11.80 8.33 5.89
CA PRO A 236 -12.57 9.55 5.83
C PRO A 236 -13.54 9.57 4.65
N THR A 237 -14.35 10.61 4.62
CA THR A 237 -15.21 10.94 3.49
C THR A 237 -14.93 12.36 3.01
N HIS A 238 -15.03 12.60 1.71
CA HIS A 238 -14.85 13.93 1.13
C HIS A 238 -15.84 14.17 -0.01
N GLN A 239 -16.23 15.43 -0.23
CA GLN A 239 -17.18 15.82 -1.27
C GLN A 239 -16.57 16.91 -2.15
N TYR A 240 -16.31 16.58 -3.41
CA TYR A 240 -15.76 17.52 -4.38
C TYR A 240 -16.85 18.43 -4.94
N THR A 241 -16.65 19.75 -4.84
CA THR A 241 -17.60 20.75 -5.35
C THR A 241 -17.31 21.18 -6.80
N THR A 242 -16.11 20.91 -7.30
CA THR A 242 -15.69 21.25 -8.67
C THR A 242 -15.44 20.00 -9.47
N GLU A 243 -15.91 19.99 -10.72
CA GLU A 243 -15.55 18.96 -11.69
C GLU A 243 -14.05 19.00 -12.03
N GLY A 244 -13.53 17.89 -12.54
CA GLY A 244 -12.15 17.77 -12.99
C GLY A 244 -11.33 16.76 -12.21
N THR A 245 -10.02 16.90 -12.31
CA THR A 245 -9.04 15.98 -11.76
C THR A 245 -8.56 16.46 -10.39
N HIS A 246 -8.67 15.61 -9.38
CA HIS A 246 -8.21 15.85 -8.01
C HIS A 246 -7.12 14.84 -7.66
N ASN A 247 -5.96 15.31 -7.18
CA ASN A 247 -4.89 14.42 -6.74
C ASN A 247 -4.99 14.25 -5.22
N VAL A 248 -5.34 13.06 -4.77
CA VAL A 248 -5.45 12.76 -3.34
C VAL A 248 -4.16 12.15 -2.85
N LYS A 249 -3.59 12.70 -1.79
CA LYS A 249 -2.44 12.16 -1.09
C LYS A 249 -2.83 11.60 0.27
N LEU A 250 -2.48 10.35 0.51
CA LEU A 250 -2.51 9.74 1.84
C LEU A 250 -1.07 9.62 2.35
N THR A 251 -0.78 10.23 3.48
CA THR A 251 0.44 9.98 4.26
C THR A 251 0.08 9.20 5.52
N VAL A 252 0.76 8.08 5.78
CA VAL A 252 0.62 7.28 6.99
C VAL A 252 1.93 7.26 7.77
N THR A 253 1.85 7.24 9.10
CA THR A 253 3.03 7.12 9.98
C THR A 253 2.86 5.91 10.90
N ASP A 254 3.94 5.16 11.08
CA ASP A 254 3.97 3.97 11.93
C ASP A 254 4.19 4.28 13.43
N ASN A 255 4.33 3.24 14.25
CA ASN A 255 4.58 3.36 15.69
C ASN A 255 6.00 3.80 16.07
N ASP A 256 6.93 3.82 15.12
CA ASP A 256 8.32 4.23 15.32
C ASP A 256 8.61 5.60 14.67
N GLY A 257 7.57 6.24 14.11
CA GLY A 257 7.59 7.59 13.58
C GLY A 257 8.03 7.72 12.12
N ALA A 258 8.23 6.63 11.39
CA ALA A 258 8.50 6.71 9.95
C ALA A 258 7.20 6.86 9.16
N SER A 259 7.27 7.59 8.06
CA SER A 259 6.11 7.88 7.22
C SER A 259 6.28 7.33 5.81
N GLY A 260 5.18 6.85 5.25
CA GLY A 260 5.02 6.52 3.84
C GLY A 260 3.85 7.29 3.25
N TYR A 261 3.83 7.47 1.93
CA TYR A 261 2.71 8.13 1.28
C TYR A 261 2.38 7.49 -0.07
N CYS A 262 1.15 7.66 -0.51
CA CYS A 262 0.71 7.35 -1.85
C CYS A 262 -0.22 8.44 -2.37
N GLU A 263 -0.27 8.57 -3.70
CA GLU A 263 -1.11 9.54 -4.39
C GLU A 263 -2.00 8.80 -5.39
N LYS A 264 -3.28 9.16 -5.46
CA LYS A 264 -4.19 8.67 -6.50
C LYS A 264 -4.98 9.83 -7.09
N VAL A 265 -5.10 9.78 -8.40
CA VAL A 265 -5.90 10.72 -9.17
C VAL A 265 -7.36 10.25 -9.18
N ILE A 266 -8.27 11.19 -8.88
CA ILE A 266 -9.72 11.01 -8.93
C ILE A 266 -10.28 11.96 -9.98
N GLU A 267 -11.06 11.43 -10.92
CA GLU A 267 -11.78 12.22 -11.92
C GLU A 267 -13.23 12.41 -11.46
N VAL A 268 -13.58 13.66 -11.14
CA VAL A 268 -14.92 14.06 -10.70
C VAL A 268 -15.69 14.62 -11.88
N SER A 269 -16.78 13.96 -12.25
CA SER A 269 -17.67 14.43 -13.32
C SER A 269 -18.69 15.47 -12.80
N PRO A 270 -19.22 16.37 -13.63
CA PRO A 270 -20.29 17.27 -13.18
C PRO A 270 -21.57 16.51 -12.84
N LEU A 271 -22.32 17.03 -11.88
CA LEU A 271 -23.68 16.60 -11.60
C LEU A 271 -24.57 17.01 -12.76
N VAL A 272 -25.24 16.05 -13.36
CA VAL A 272 -26.16 16.30 -14.45
C VAL A 272 -27.57 16.51 -13.89
N VAL A 273 -28.18 17.65 -14.19
CA VAL A 273 -29.51 18.00 -13.69
C VAL A 273 -30.42 18.42 -14.85
N ILE A 274 -31.64 17.89 -14.88
CA ILE A 274 -32.72 18.35 -15.75
C ILE A 274 -33.44 19.48 -15.01
N THR A 275 -33.08 20.74 -15.29
CA THR A 275 -33.47 21.87 -14.44
C THR A 275 -34.74 22.59 -14.87
N ASN A 276 -35.23 22.39 -16.10
CA ASN A 276 -36.44 23.06 -16.58
C ASN A 276 -37.57 22.10 -16.94
N ALA A 277 -38.79 22.47 -16.54
CA ALA A 277 -40.00 21.77 -16.93
C ALA A 277 -40.15 21.78 -18.46
N ALA A 278 -40.55 20.65 -19.04
CA ALA A 278 -40.82 20.57 -20.46
C ALA A 278 -41.89 21.60 -20.83
N THR A 279 -41.59 22.54 -21.72
CA THR A 279 -42.60 23.49 -22.22
C THR A 279 -43.17 22.99 -23.53
N LEU A 280 -44.50 22.96 -23.65
CA LEU A 280 -45.20 22.66 -24.90
C LEU A 280 -44.97 23.81 -25.90
N VAL A 281 -44.23 23.55 -26.98
CA VAL A 281 -43.96 24.55 -28.03
C VAL A 281 -45.10 24.62 -29.05
N LYS A 282 -45.67 23.46 -29.41
CA LYS A 282 -46.83 23.34 -30.30
C LYS A 282 -47.47 21.95 -30.18
N ALA A 283 -48.80 21.90 -30.11
CA ALA A 283 -49.59 20.68 -30.29
C ALA A 283 -50.40 20.78 -31.59
N ASN A 284 -50.30 19.79 -32.47
CA ASN A 284 -51.22 19.59 -33.57
C ASN A 284 -51.51 18.09 -33.78
N THR A 285 -52.40 17.76 -34.70
CA THR A 285 -52.84 16.39 -35.00
C THR A 285 -51.75 15.44 -35.52
N ALA A 286 -50.54 15.93 -35.83
CA ALA A 286 -49.48 15.15 -36.48
C ALA A 286 -48.12 15.17 -35.78
N ALA A 287 -47.86 16.11 -34.87
CA ALA A 287 -46.61 16.20 -34.12
C ALA A 287 -46.78 16.99 -32.82
N LEU A 288 -46.21 16.48 -31.73
CA LEU A 288 -45.87 17.26 -30.54
C LEU A 288 -44.48 17.89 -30.73
N ASN A 289 -44.25 19.11 -30.27
CA ASN A 289 -42.90 19.69 -30.16
C ASN A 289 -42.66 20.10 -28.71
N MET A 290 -41.70 19.46 -28.04
CA MET A 290 -41.30 19.78 -26.66
C MET A 290 -39.95 20.47 -26.62
N ASN A 291 -39.71 21.18 -25.52
CA ASN A 291 -38.42 21.77 -25.22
C ASN A 291 -37.91 21.31 -23.86
N TYR A 292 -36.66 20.84 -23.79
CA TYR A 292 -35.98 20.49 -22.55
C TYR A 292 -34.73 21.33 -22.41
N ASP A 293 -34.54 21.99 -21.27
CA ASP A 293 -33.23 22.53 -20.93
C ASP A 293 -32.44 21.45 -20.20
N MET A 294 -31.32 21.08 -20.79
CA MET A 294 -30.48 19.97 -20.39
C MET A 294 -29.07 20.52 -20.21
N GLN A 295 -28.68 20.76 -18.95
CA GLN A 295 -27.35 21.27 -18.61
C GLN A 295 -26.42 20.12 -18.20
N GLY A 296 -25.14 20.20 -18.60
CA GLY A 296 -24.13 19.18 -18.26
C GLY A 296 -24.21 17.86 -19.05
N LEU A 297 -25.19 17.68 -19.94
CA LEU A 297 -25.38 16.46 -20.73
C LEU A 297 -24.46 16.41 -21.97
N THR A 298 -23.21 15.96 -21.79
CA THR A 298 -22.29 15.72 -22.91
C THR A 298 -22.11 14.22 -23.14
N GLY A 299 -22.38 13.74 -24.36
CA GLY A 299 -22.14 12.34 -24.74
C GLY A 299 -23.08 11.33 -24.05
N ALA A 300 -24.16 11.80 -23.43
CA ALA A 300 -25.10 10.98 -22.68
C ALA A 300 -26.29 10.52 -23.55
N ASN A 301 -26.83 9.34 -23.20
CA ASN A 301 -28.10 8.85 -23.70
C ASN A 301 -29.21 9.27 -22.72
N VAL A 302 -30.15 10.08 -23.18
CA VAL A 302 -31.33 10.47 -22.39
C VAL A 302 -32.50 9.59 -22.81
N GLN A 303 -33.09 8.88 -21.85
CA GLN A 303 -34.28 8.08 -22.07
C GLN A 303 -35.51 8.96 -21.80
N PHE A 304 -36.53 8.84 -22.64
CA PHE A 304 -37.79 9.53 -22.45
C PHE A 304 -38.89 8.51 -22.25
N LYS A 305 -39.82 8.84 -21.35
CA LYS A 305 -40.99 8.04 -21.05
C LYS A 305 -42.25 8.81 -21.42
N TYR A 306 -43.20 8.12 -22.02
CA TYR A 306 -44.53 8.67 -22.25
C TYR A 306 -45.60 7.60 -22.07
N LYS A 307 -46.76 8.01 -21.58
CA LYS A 307 -47.94 7.15 -21.54
C LYS A 307 -49.18 7.94 -21.93
N LYS A 308 -50.10 7.24 -22.61
CA LYS A 308 -51.49 7.65 -22.74
C LYS A 308 -52.19 7.30 -21.43
N ALA A 309 -53.13 8.11 -20.96
CA ALA A 309 -53.80 7.87 -19.68
C ALA A 309 -54.36 6.43 -19.60
N ALA A 310 -53.95 5.70 -18.56
CA ALA A 310 -54.25 4.28 -18.29
C ALA A 310 -53.61 3.22 -19.23
N ASP A 311 -52.71 3.61 -20.14
CA ASP A 311 -51.96 2.67 -20.98
C ASP A 311 -50.60 2.28 -20.38
N THR A 312 -49.99 1.25 -20.97
CA THR A 312 -48.61 0.84 -20.71
C THR A 312 -47.62 1.94 -21.08
N GLU A 313 -46.60 2.12 -20.24
CA GLU A 313 -45.53 3.11 -20.44
C GLU A 313 -44.64 2.75 -21.63
N TRP A 314 -44.37 3.73 -22.51
CA TRP A 314 -43.50 3.59 -23.67
C TRP A 314 -42.19 4.36 -23.44
N THR A 315 -41.08 3.84 -23.96
CA THR A 315 -39.77 4.49 -23.83
C THR A 315 -39.03 4.59 -25.17
N PHE A 316 -38.20 5.63 -25.31
CA PHE A 316 -37.22 5.73 -26.39
C PHE A 316 -35.99 6.53 -25.91
N THR A 317 -34.89 6.44 -26.64
CA THR A 317 -33.59 7.03 -26.25
C THR A 317 -33.10 8.00 -27.32
N ILE A 318 -32.56 9.14 -26.89
CA ILE A 318 -31.88 10.12 -27.75
C ILE A 318 -30.43 10.27 -27.28
N TRP A 319 -29.49 10.28 -28.23
CA TRP A 319 -28.10 10.61 -27.97
C TRP A 319 -27.88 12.13 -28.04
N VAL A 320 -27.30 12.72 -27.00
CA VAL A 320 -27.03 14.17 -26.93
C VAL A 320 -25.60 14.46 -27.36
N ALA A 321 -25.46 14.98 -28.58
CA ALA A 321 -24.19 15.11 -29.29
C ALA A 321 -23.32 16.34 -28.93
N LYS A 322 -23.87 17.35 -28.25
CA LYS A 322 -23.21 18.66 -28.12
C LYS A 322 -23.50 19.34 -26.79
N THR A 323 -22.46 20.02 -26.30
CA THR A 323 -22.42 20.86 -25.10
C THR A 323 -23.28 22.12 -25.23
N GLY A 324 -24.16 22.34 -24.26
CA GLY A 324 -24.84 23.62 -24.02
C GLY A 324 -26.35 23.51 -23.84
N ALA A 325 -26.91 24.40 -23.01
CA ALA A 325 -28.36 24.61 -22.90
C ALA A 325 -28.97 24.68 -24.31
N GLY A 326 -29.83 23.73 -24.64
CA GLY A 326 -30.22 23.49 -26.02
C GLY A 326 -31.67 23.05 -26.10
N SER A 327 -32.41 23.63 -27.05
CA SER A 327 -33.80 23.29 -27.25
C SER A 327 -33.96 22.09 -28.19
N TYR A 328 -34.31 20.93 -27.65
CA TYR A 328 -34.43 19.69 -28.44
C TYR A 328 -35.88 19.44 -28.87
N LEU A 329 -36.17 19.74 -30.14
CA LEU A 329 -37.47 19.44 -30.76
C LEU A 329 -37.66 17.93 -30.92
N LEU A 330 -38.55 17.37 -30.11
CA LEU A 330 -38.97 15.99 -30.22
C LEU A 330 -40.35 15.90 -30.87
N ALA A 331 -40.40 15.33 -32.08
CA ALA A 331 -41.64 15.13 -32.85
C ALA A 331 -42.25 13.74 -32.60
N ILE A 332 -43.26 13.64 -31.75
CA ILE A 332 -44.04 12.41 -31.57
C ILE A 332 -45.22 12.42 -32.55
N LYS A 333 -45.27 11.42 -33.44
CA LYS A 333 -46.30 11.31 -34.48
C LYS A 333 -47.41 10.34 -34.07
N ASN A 334 -48.58 10.47 -34.71
CA ASN A 334 -49.73 9.57 -34.54
C ASN A 334 -50.34 9.56 -33.13
N LEU A 335 -50.30 10.68 -32.40
CA LEU A 335 -51.03 10.81 -31.15
C LEU A 335 -52.54 10.86 -31.40
N GLU A 336 -53.32 10.22 -30.52
CA GLU A 336 -54.77 10.28 -30.58
C GLU A 336 -55.27 11.64 -30.12
N VAL A 337 -56.36 12.11 -30.74
CA VAL A 337 -57.01 13.38 -30.40
C VAL A 337 -57.88 13.24 -29.15
N ASN A 338 -57.97 14.30 -28.34
CA ASN A 338 -58.73 14.34 -27.08
C ASN A 338 -58.27 13.32 -26.03
N THR A 339 -56.97 13.06 -26.01
CA THR A 339 -56.37 12.05 -25.15
C THR A 339 -55.33 12.71 -24.27
N ASP A 340 -55.37 12.38 -22.98
CA ASP A 340 -54.39 12.84 -22.00
C ASP A 340 -53.09 12.03 -22.12
N TYR A 341 -51.98 12.75 -22.16
CA TYR A 341 -50.64 12.20 -22.19
C TYR A 341 -49.82 12.74 -21.02
N GLU A 342 -49.04 11.86 -20.41
CA GLU A 342 -47.98 12.21 -19.46
C GLU A 342 -46.63 11.93 -20.11
N PHE A 343 -45.71 12.88 -19.97
CA PHE A 343 -44.39 12.80 -20.55
C PHE A 343 -43.32 13.21 -19.53
N ALA A 344 -42.28 12.39 -19.39
CA ALA A 344 -41.16 12.64 -18.49
C ALA A 344 -39.82 12.30 -19.17
N ALA A 345 -38.81 13.13 -18.91
CA ALA A 345 -37.43 12.82 -19.25
C ALA A 345 -36.79 12.05 -18.10
N MET A 346 -36.12 10.94 -18.44
CA MET A 346 -35.40 10.11 -17.50
C MET A 346 -33.92 10.10 -17.85
N LEU A 347 -33.09 10.54 -16.92
CA LEU A 347 -31.66 10.33 -17.01
C LEU A 347 -31.28 9.13 -16.14
N LYS A 348 -30.60 8.14 -16.73
CA LYS A 348 -29.95 7.09 -15.95
C LYS A 348 -28.45 7.37 -15.92
N GLN A 349 -27.88 7.56 -14.73
CA GLN A 349 -26.46 7.83 -14.57
C GLN A 349 -25.95 7.20 -13.26
N GLY A 350 -24.85 6.43 -13.33
CA GLY A 350 -24.24 5.83 -12.14
C GLY A 350 -25.13 4.85 -11.35
N GLY A 351 -26.14 4.25 -12.00
CA GLY A 351 -27.13 3.39 -11.33
C GLY A 351 -28.32 4.15 -10.71
N ASN A 352 -28.26 5.49 -10.68
CA ASN A 352 -29.36 6.34 -10.24
C ASN A 352 -30.25 6.73 -11.43
N GLU A 353 -31.55 6.82 -11.20
CA GLU A 353 -32.54 7.34 -12.16
C GLU A 353 -33.00 8.72 -11.68
N PHE A 354 -32.83 9.72 -12.53
CA PHE A 354 -33.30 11.08 -12.28
C PHE A 354 -34.48 11.35 -13.21
N GLU A 355 -35.65 11.58 -12.62
CA GLU A 355 -36.86 11.98 -13.34
C GLU A 355 -36.93 13.51 -13.40
N GLY A 356 -36.98 14.05 -14.62
CA GLY A 356 -37.29 15.46 -14.85
C GLY A 356 -38.77 15.76 -14.59
N SER A 357 -39.17 17.03 -14.68
CA SER A 357 -40.58 17.39 -14.44
C SER A 357 -41.52 16.68 -15.41
N VAL A 358 -42.59 16.08 -14.86
CA VAL A 358 -43.66 15.47 -15.65
C VAL A 358 -44.50 16.56 -16.30
N LEU A 359 -44.64 16.51 -17.63
CA LEU A 359 -45.56 17.35 -18.37
C LEU A 359 -46.84 16.55 -18.68
N THR A 360 -47.98 17.10 -18.28
CA THR A 360 -49.29 16.58 -18.62
C THR A 360 -49.96 17.46 -19.67
N PHE A 361 -50.49 16.89 -20.74
CA PHE A 361 -51.23 17.65 -21.75
C PHE A 361 -52.33 16.81 -22.41
N THR A 362 -53.40 17.49 -22.83
CA THR A 362 -54.50 16.91 -23.61
C THR A 362 -54.35 17.32 -25.07
N THR A 363 -54.42 16.37 -26.00
CA THR A 363 -54.41 16.71 -27.44
C THR A 363 -55.72 17.42 -27.81
N PRO A 364 -55.68 18.61 -28.43
CA PRO A 364 -56.89 19.39 -28.69
C PRO A 364 -57.80 18.71 -29.73
N LEU A 365 -59.12 18.84 -29.56
CA LEU A 365 -60.09 18.50 -30.61
C LEU A 365 -59.77 19.34 -31.86
N PRO A 366 -59.85 18.77 -33.08
CA PRO A 366 -59.85 19.60 -34.29
C PRO A 366 -61.05 20.57 -34.23
N THR A 367 -60.77 21.86 -34.12
CA THR A 367 -61.81 22.89 -34.16
C THR A 367 -62.33 23.02 -35.57
N VAL A 368 -63.56 22.55 -35.82
CA VAL A 368 -64.24 22.77 -37.11
C VAL A 368 -65.10 24.02 -36.98
N THR A 369 -64.61 25.16 -37.47
CA THR A 369 -65.47 26.32 -37.73
C THR A 369 -66.04 26.20 -39.14
N THR A 370 -67.35 25.96 -39.25
CA THR A 370 -68.09 26.11 -40.51
C THR A 370 -68.54 27.56 -40.66
N ARG A 371 -68.38 28.17 -41.84
CA ARG A 371 -69.16 29.36 -42.20
C ARG A 371 -70.55 28.93 -42.68
N ASP A 372 -71.52 29.85 -42.63
CA ASP A 372 -72.84 29.61 -43.21
C ASP A 372 -72.69 29.09 -44.64
N PRO A 373 -73.45 28.05 -45.01
CA PRO A 373 -73.35 27.48 -46.34
C PRO A 373 -73.73 28.51 -47.40
N THR A 374 -72.96 28.57 -48.47
CA THR A 374 -73.25 29.42 -49.63
C THR A 374 -73.86 28.59 -50.75
N LEU A 375 -74.94 29.10 -51.34
CA LEU A 375 -75.56 28.46 -52.50
C LEU A 375 -74.66 28.65 -53.72
N ILE A 376 -74.12 27.56 -54.25
CA ILE A 376 -73.23 27.59 -55.42
C ILE A 376 -74.04 27.53 -56.72
N LYS A 377 -75.05 26.65 -56.78
CA LYS A 377 -75.91 26.46 -57.96
C LYS A 377 -77.20 25.74 -57.58
N ALA A 378 -78.35 26.19 -58.11
CA ALA A 378 -79.63 25.50 -58.00
C ALA A 378 -80.12 25.06 -59.38
N SER A 379 -80.65 23.84 -59.48
CA SER A 379 -81.40 23.33 -60.64
C SER A 379 -82.70 22.68 -60.17
N THR A 380 -83.60 22.36 -61.10
CA THR A 380 -84.88 21.68 -60.79
C THR A 380 -84.75 20.31 -60.13
N ALA A 381 -83.53 19.74 -60.01
CA ALA A 381 -83.29 18.43 -59.41
C ALA A 381 -82.13 18.38 -58.38
N THR A 382 -81.37 19.46 -58.20
CA THR A 382 -80.19 19.47 -57.30
C THR A 382 -79.91 20.85 -56.70
N LEU A 383 -79.65 20.89 -55.40
CA LEU A 383 -79.09 22.04 -54.68
C LEU A 383 -77.61 21.77 -54.39
N ASN A 384 -76.72 22.66 -54.84
CA ASN A 384 -75.29 22.60 -54.54
C ASN A 384 -74.90 23.62 -53.48
N MET A 385 -74.51 23.16 -52.31
CA MET A 385 -74.04 23.99 -51.19
C MET A 385 -72.54 23.92 -51.05
N GLY A 386 -71.91 25.05 -50.72
CA GLY A 386 -70.50 25.17 -50.42
C GLY A 386 -70.25 25.34 -48.93
N TYR A 387 -69.33 24.54 -48.39
CA TYR A 387 -68.84 24.64 -47.02
C TYR A 387 -67.35 24.93 -47.04
N ASP A 388 -66.92 25.92 -46.26
CA ASP A 388 -65.51 26.16 -45.96
C ASP A 388 -65.16 25.46 -44.66
N PHE A 389 -64.20 24.53 -44.75
CA PHE A 389 -63.59 23.91 -43.58
C PHE A 389 -62.21 24.51 -43.35
N VAL A 390 -61.96 24.97 -42.12
CA VAL A 390 -60.65 25.46 -41.70
C VAL A 390 -60.11 24.50 -40.64
N GLY A 391 -58.85 24.06 -40.79
CA GLY A 391 -58.14 23.28 -39.77
C GLY A 391 -58.31 21.75 -39.82
N ILE A 392 -58.95 21.19 -40.85
CA ILE A 392 -59.08 19.73 -41.00
C ILE A 392 -57.96 19.12 -41.86
N THR A 393 -57.35 18.02 -41.38
CA THR A 393 -56.30 17.27 -42.09
C THR A 393 -56.81 15.98 -42.74
N GLY A 394 -58.11 15.92 -43.06
CA GLY A 394 -58.78 14.79 -43.69
C GLY A 394 -59.62 13.97 -42.70
N GLY A 395 -60.85 13.59 -43.08
CA GLY A 395 -61.73 12.76 -42.26
C GLY A 395 -63.17 12.67 -42.78
N LYS A 396 -64.00 11.81 -42.17
CA LYS A 396 -65.45 11.75 -42.43
C LYS A 396 -66.17 12.86 -41.67
N VAL A 397 -66.90 13.70 -42.39
CA VAL A 397 -67.76 14.74 -41.81
C VAL A 397 -69.22 14.31 -42.04
N GLN A 398 -70.01 14.30 -40.97
CA GLN A 398 -71.45 14.08 -41.06
C GLN A 398 -72.16 15.42 -41.21
N PHE A 399 -73.04 15.50 -42.19
CA PHE A 399 -73.85 16.67 -42.49
C PHE A 399 -75.30 16.37 -42.13
N LYS A 400 -76.00 17.42 -41.69
CA LYS A 400 -77.44 17.37 -41.44
C LYS A 400 -78.14 18.43 -42.26
N TYR A 401 -79.30 18.10 -42.81
CA TYR A 401 -80.17 19.06 -43.47
C TYR A 401 -81.64 18.70 -43.23
N LYS A 402 -82.51 19.71 -43.34
CA LYS A 402 -83.97 19.55 -43.27
C LYS A 402 -84.60 20.51 -44.29
N THR A 403 -85.75 20.15 -44.82
CA THR A 403 -86.64 21.07 -45.52
C THR A 403 -87.77 21.47 -44.56
N ASP A 404 -88.51 22.54 -44.87
CA ASP A 404 -89.61 23.01 -44.02
C ASP A 404 -90.73 21.95 -43.80
N SER A 405 -90.78 20.90 -44.63
CA SER A 405 -91.81 19.86 -44.61
C SER A 405 -91.34 18.45 -44.24
N ASP A 406 -90.05 18.21 -43.96
CA ASP A 406 -89.52 16.87 -43.66
C ASP A 406 -88.70 16.77 -42.36
N SER A 407 -88.56 15.53 -41.86
CA SER A 407 -87.65 15.16 -40.76
C SER A 407 -86.18 15.38 -41.12
N GLU A 408 -85.33 15.66 -40.12
CA GLU A 408 -83.89 15.89 -40.30
C GLU A 408 -83.19 14.68 -40.96
N TRP A 409 -82.53 14.91 -42.09
CA TRP A 409 -81.74 13.90 -42.80
C TRP A 409 -80.27 14.07 -42.49
N THR A 410 -79.56 12.94 -42.39
CA THR A 410 -78.10 12.95 -42.22
C THR A 410 -77.42 12.16 -43.33
N PHE A 411 -76.25 12.62 -43.76
CA PHE A 411 -75.37 11.83 -44.60
C PHE A 411 -73.91 12.14 -44.24
N THR A 412 -73.02 11.23 -44.59
CA THR A 412 -71.59 11.34 -44.25
C THR A 412 -70.77 11.40 -45.52
N ASN A 413 -69.87 12.37 -45.62
CA ASN A 413 -68.95 12.50 -46.75
C ASN A 413 -67.50 12.60 -46.27
N TRP A 414 -66.55 12.09 -47.07
CA TRP A 414 -65.14 12.22 -46.78
C TRP A 414 -64.64 13.58 -47.27
N VAL A 415 -64.02 14.35 -46.39
CA VAL A 415 -63.38 15.63 -46.74
C VAL A 415 -61.87 15.42 -46.74
N ALA A 416 -61.23 15.60 -47.89
CA ALA A 416 -59.77 15.55 -48.02
C ALA A 416 -59.13 16.81 -47.43
N LYS A 417 -57.86 16.72 -47.03
CA LYS A 417 -57.06 17.84 -46.48
C LYS A 417 -57.17 19.09 -47.37
N SER A 418 -57.81 20.16 -46.89
CA SER A 418 -57.85 21.43 -47.61
C SER A 418 -57.19 22.56 -46.85
N ASN A 419 -56.30 23.27 -47.54
CA ASN A 419 -56.10 24.69 -47.29
C ASN A 419 -57.25 25.43 -48.00
N SER A 420 -58.38 25.62 -47.32
CA SER A 420 -59.60 26.33 -47.76
C SER A 420 -60.14 26.00 -49.17
N GLY A 421 -61.32 25.38 -49.25
CA GLY A 421 -62.00 25.18 -50.53
C GLY A 421 -63.46 24.81 -50.36
N SER A 422 -64.29 25.26 -51.31
CA SER A 422 -65.72 24.99 -51.35
C SER A 422 -65.98 23.60 -51.94
N TYR A 423 -66.58 22.71 -51.16
CA TYR A 423 -66.94 21.36 -51.61
C TYR A 423 -68.37 21.35 -52.12
N PRO A 424 -68.62 21.04 -53.41
CA PRO A 424 -69.98 21.01 -53.94
C PRO A 424 -70.74 19.83 -53.34
N LEU A 425 -71.81 20.12 -52.61
CA LEU A 425 -72.71 19.11 -52.06
C LEU A 425 -74.01 19.05 -52.86
N ALA A 426 -74.23 17.99 -53.63
CA ALA A 426 -75.45 17.80 -54.41
C ALA A 426 -76.55 17.07 -53.62
N VAL A 427 -77.59 17.79 -53.20
CA VAL A 427 -78.80 17.19 -52.61
C VAL A 427 -79.79 16.84 -53.72
N LYS A 428 -80.14 15.57 -53.89
CA LYS A 428 -81.07 15.07 -54.94
C LYS A 428 -82.48 14.88 -54.38
N GLY A 429 -83.50 15.12 -55.20
CA GLY A 429 -84.91 14.83 -54.87
C GLY A 429 -85.71 16.02 -54.32
N LEU A 430 -85.19 17.24 -54.43
CA LEU A 430 -85.89 18.45 -54.01
C LEU A 430 -86.99 18.83 -55.02
N THR A 431 -88.18 19.16 -54.54
CA THR A 431 -89.28 19.67 -55.37
C THR A 431 -89.06 21.18 -55.63
N PRO A 432 -89.26 21.67 -56.86
CA PRO A 432 -89.13 23.09 -57.16
C PRO A 432 -90.03 23.95 -56.26
N GLY A 433 -89.44 24.92 -55.55
CA GLY A 433 -90.16 25.83 -54.63
C GLY A 433 -90.15 25.42 -53.15
N SER A 434 -89.42 24.37 -52.77
CA SER A 434 -89.12 24.06 -51.37
C SER A 434 -88.04 25.02 -50.82
N ASN A 435 -88.21 25.47 -49.58
CA ASN A 435 -87.20 26.21 -48.80
C ASN A 435 -86.28 25.24 -48.06
#